data_AF-A0A7J4PQG4-F1
#
_entry.id   AF-A0A7J4PQG4-F1
#
_cell.length_a   1.000
_cell.length_b   1.000
_cell.length_c   1.000
_cell.angle_alpha   90.00
_cell.angle_beta   90.00
_cell.angle_gamma   90.00
#
_symmetry.space_group_name_H-M   'P 1'
#
loop_
_entity.id
_entity.type
_entity.pdbx_description
1 polymer ?
#
loop_
_entity_poly.entity_id
_entity_poly.type
_entity_poly.pdbx_seq_one_letter_code
_entity_poly.pdbx_strand_id
1 'polypeptide(L)' 'DKMHPVFGKVVDGMDVVDKIGKAKTGSMDKPLKEVVIVKAKVIS' A
#
# COMPACT_ATOMS: atom_id res chain seq x y z
N ASP A 1 2.27 -20.16 1.24
CA ASP A 1 1.00 -19.49 0.91
C ASP A 1 -0.12 -19.60 1.95
N LYS A 2 -0.09 -20.54 2.91
CA LYS A 2 -1.12 -20.62 3.97
C LYS A 2 -0.84 -19.75 5.21
N MET A 3 0.25 -18.98 5.19
CA MET A 3 0.69 -18.19 6.35
C MET A 3 0.13 -16.76 6.38
N HIS A 4 -0.54 -16.32 5.31
CA HIS A 4 -1.09 -14.97 5.20
C HIS A 4 -2.56 -15.05 4.76
N PRO A 5 -3.52 -14.96 5.69
CA PRO A 5 -4.93 -15.00 5.34
C PRO A 5 -5.33 -13.76 4.54
N VAL A 6 -6.05 -13.96 3.45
CA VAL A 6 -6.61 -12.88 2.63
C VAL A 6 -7.86 -12.35 3.33
N PHE A 7 -7.87 -11.05 3.64
CA PHE A 7 -8.99 -10.37 4.32
C PHE A 7 -9.72 -9.34 3.45
N GLY A 8 -9.27 -9.13 2.21
CA GLY A 8 -9.87 -8.16 1.30
C GLY A 8 -9.09 -8.00 0.01
N LYS A 9 -9.59 -7.11 -0.86
CA LYS A 9 -8.96 -6.71 -2.11
C LYS A 9 -9.17 -5.22 -2.37
N VAL A 10 -8.24 -4.61 -3.10
CA VAL A 10 -8.41 -3.25 -3.62
C VAL A 10 -9.43 -3.29 -4.76
N VAL A 11 -10.46 -2.46 -4.67
CA VAL A 11 -11.52 -2.36 -5.70
C VAL A 11 -11.42 -1.11 -6.56
N ASP A 12 -10.67 -0.10 -6.10
CA ASP A 12 -10.46 1.16 -6.79
C ASP A 12 -9.07 1.73 -6.43
N GLY A 13 -8.49 2.54 -7.32
CA GLY A 13 -7.17 3.17 -7.13
C GLY A 13 -5.97 2.23 -7.21
N MET A 14 -6.09 1.09 -7.90
CA MET A 14 -4.98 0.13 -8.03
C MET A 14 -3.76 0.72 -8.75
N ASP A 15 -3.96 1.68 -9.67
CA ASP A 15 -2.87 2.39 -10.35
C ASP A 15 -2.03 3.22 -9.37
N VAL A 16 -2.65 3.75 -8.32
CA VAL A 16 -1.96 4.47 -7.24
C VAL A 16 -1.13 3.50 -6.41
N VAL A 17 -1.68 2.33 -6.08
CA VAL A 17 -0.95 1.25 -5.38
C VAL A 17 0.26 0.81 -6.18
N ASP A 18 0.11 0.62 -7.50
CA ASP A 18 1.21 0.26 -8.40
C ASP A 18 2.29 1.35 -8.46
N LYS A 19 1.90 2.63 -8.47
CA LYS A 19 2.85 3.76 -8.43
C LYS A 19 3.61 3.78 -7.10
N ILE A 20 2.95 3.50 -5.98
CA ILE A 20 3.58 3.40 -4.66
C ILE A 20 4.59 2.25 -4.64
N GLY A 21 4.24 1.09 -5.20
CA GLY A 21 5.14 -0.07 -5.30
C GLY A 21 6.41 0.17 -6.14
N LYS A 22 6.41 1.21 -7.00
CA LYS A 22 7.56 1.63 -7.81
C LYS A 22 8.33 2.82 -7.22
N ALA A 23 7.94 3.30 -6.04
CA ALA A 23 8.63 4.41 -5.39
C ALA A 23 10.08 4.02 -5.08
N LYS A 24 11.01 4.99 -5.24
CA LYS A 24 12.42 4.75 -4.93
C LYS A 24 12.59 4.49 -3.43
N THR A 25 13.29 3.42 -3.11
CA THR A 25 13.60 3.01 -1.73
C THR A 25 15.08 3.25 -1.41
N GLY A 26 15.36 3.46 -0.12
CA GLY A 26 16.69 3.51 0.45
C GLY A 26 17.02 2.22 1.20
N SER A 27 17.79 2.32 2.27
CA SER A 27 18.11 1.19 3.14
C SER A 27 16.85 0.55 3.73
N MET A 28 16.87 -0.78 3.87
CA MET A 28 15.77 -1.57 4.44
C MET A 28 14.43 -1.38 3.71
N ASP A 29 14.48 -1.17 2.38
CA ASP A 29 13.32 -0.93 1.52
C ASP A 29 12.45 0.28 1.95
N LYS A 30 12.98 1.18 2.77
CA LYS A 30 12.26 2.37 3.21
C LYS A 30 12.11 3.35 2.04
N PRO A 31 10.89 3.82 1.70
CA PRO A 31 10.72 4.85 0.67
C PRO A 31 11.52 6.11 0.97
N LEU A 32 12.22 6.64 -0.05
CA LEU A 32 12.99 7.89 0.07
C LEU A 32 12.07 9.10 0.29
N LYS A 33 10.89 9.06 -0.33
CA LYS A 33 9.80 9.99 -0.10
C LYS A 33 8.73 9.29 0.72
N GLU A 34 8.31 9.95 1.78
CA GLU A 34 7.32 9.39 2.70
C GLU A 34 5.97 9.15 2.00
N VAL A 35 5.38 7.98 2.26
CA VAL A 35 4.05 7.59 1.79
C VAL A 35 3.21 7.28 3.01
N VAL A 36 2.30 8.19 3.36
CA VAL A 36 1.49 8.14 4.59
C VAL A 36 0.01 8.03 4.30
N ILE A 37 -0.73 7.35 5.18
CA ILE A 37 -2.20 7.31 5.13
C ILE A 37 -2.72 8.58 5.81
N VAL A 38 -3.22 9.52 5.01
CA VAL A 38 -3.74 10.81 5.52
C VAL A 38 -5.08 10.64 6.25
N LYS A 39 -5.92 9.70 5.80
CA LYS A 39 -7.23 9.41 6.38
C LYS A 39 -7.69 8.00 6.01
N ALA A 40 -8.32 7.31 6.95
CA ALA A 40 -9.01 6.04 6.74
C ALA A 40 -10.38 6.07 7.41
N LYS A 41 -11.38 5.41 6.82
CA LYS A 41 -12.74 5.30 7.36
C LYS A 41 -13.35 3.96 6.99
N VAL A 42 -14.18 3.41 7.89
CA VAL A 42 -15.11 2.34 7.55
C VAL A 42 -16.32 2.96 6.89
N ILE A 43 -16.74 2.41 5.76
CA ILE A 43 -17.98 2.82 5.09
C ILE A 43 -19.08 1.91 5.66
N SER A 44 -20.11 2.51 6.23
CA SER A 44 -21.32 1.84 6.71
C SER A 44 -22.39 1.86 5.63
#